data_AF-A0AA47PAH6-F1
#
_entry.id   AF-A0AA47PAH6-F1
#
_cell.length_a   1.000
_cell.length_b   1.000
_cell.length_c   1.000
_cell.angle_alpha   90.00
_cell.angle_beta   90.00
_cell.angle_gamma   90.00
#
_symmetry.space_group_name_H-M   'P 1'
#
loop_
_entity.id
_entity.type
_entity.pdbx_description
1 polymer ?
#
loop_
_entity_poly.entity_id
_entity_poly.type
_entity_poly.pdbx_seq_one_letter_code
_entity_poly.pdbx_strand_id
1 'polypeptide(L)'
;MHFRIELKKITIFLFMKLVCVKQVAQMKSKDNRIKLMYELLNGIKVLKLYAWELAFKDKVSAIRESELNVLKKTAYLGAVSTFTWVCAPFLVALSTFTVYVLIDESNVLDAQKVFVSLALFNILRFPLNMLPMVISSIVQASVSLKRLQVFLSHEELQKDSVERNTMTGCKLSLA
;
A
#
# COMPACT_ATOMS: atom_id res chain seq x y z
N MET A 1 10.38 23.21 9.19
CA MET A 1 9.94 21.83 9.54
C MET A 1 8.82 21.32 8.63
N HIS A 2 7.78 22.13 8.36
CA HIS A 2 6.68 21.83 7.43
C HIS A 2 7.14 21.45 6.00
N PHE A 3 8.13 22.16 5.45
CA PHE A 3 8.69 21.89 4.12
C PHE A 3 9.38 20.52 3.99
N ARG A 4 10.02 20.03 5.06
CA ARG A 4 10.74 18.74 5.08
C ARG A 4 9.76 17.55 5.12
N ILE A 5 8.56 17.77 5.66
CA ILE A 5 7.46 16.79 5.72
C ILE A 5 6.76 16.70 4.37
N GLU A 6 6.46 17.84 3.75
CA GLU A 6 5.86 17.89 2.41
C GLU A 6 6.80 17.34 1.33
N LEU A 7 8.11 17.61 1.42
CA LEU A 7 9.09 17.02 0.52
C LEU A 7 9.12 15.49 0.62
N LYS A 8 9.11 14.94 1.85
CA LYS A 8 9.03 13.48 2.08
C LYS A 8 7.71 12.89 1.58
N LYS A 9 6.58 13.56 1.77
CA LYS A 9 5.29 13.14 1.20
C LYS A 9 5.34 13.12 -0.32
N ILE A 10 5.95 14.11 -0.96
CA ILE A 10 6.12 14.17 -2.41
C ILE A 10 7.03 13.05 -2.90
N THR A 11 8.17 12.78 -2.25
CA THR A 11 9.06 11.69 -2.64
C THR A 11 8.40 10.31 -2.44
N ILE A 12 7.69 10.11 -1.33
CA ILE A 12 6.94 8.87 -1.06
C ILE A 12 5.77 8.71 -2.03
N PHE A 13 5.04 9.78 -2.33
CA PHE A 13 3.93 9.76 -3.28
C PHE A 13 4.41 9.50 -4.71
N LEU A 14 5.51 10.12 -5.12
CA LEU A 14 6.13 9.89 -6.42
C LEU A 14 6.62 8.44 -6.53
N PHE A 15 7.28 7.94 -5.49
CA PHE A 15 7.71 6.54 -5.41
C PHE A 15 6.52 5.59 -5.44
N MET A 16 5.47 5.85 -4.67
CA MET A 16 4.25 5.04 -4.63
C MET A 16 3.51 5.07 -5.98
N LYS A 17 3.46 6.22 -6.65
CA LYS A 17 2.89 6.34 -8.00
C LYS A 17 3.70 5.53 -9.01
N LEU A 18 5.02 5.55 -8.91
CA LEU A 18 5.91 4.76 -9.77
C LEU A 18 5.74 3.26 -9.52
N VAL A 19 5.65 2.83 -8.25
CA VAL A 19 5.35 1.43 -7.88
C VAL A 19 3.98 1.01 -8.40
N CYS A 20 2.94 1.84 -8.26
CA CYS A 20 1.60 1.56 -8.75
C CYS A 20 1.58 1.37 -10.28
N VAL A 21 2.24 2.25 -11.04
CA VAL A 21 2.37 2.11 -12.50
C VAL A 21 3.05 0.79 -12.87
N LYS A 22 4.10 0.38 -12.14
CA LYS A 22 4.76 -0.92 -12.35
C LYS A 22 3.86 -2.09 -11.97
N GLN A 23 3.09 -2.00 -10.89
CA GLN A 23 2.11 -3.02 -10.48
C GLN A 23 0.99 -3.21 -11.51
N VAL A 24 0.44 -2.13 -12.08
CA VAL A 24 -0.58 -2.20 -13.13
C VAL A 24 -0.02 -2.89 -14.37
N ALA A 25 1.20 -2.57 -14.79
CA ALA A 25 1.87 -3.25 -15.89
C ALA A 25 2.08 -4.74 -15.61
N GLN A 26 2.45 -5.10 -14.36
CA GLN A 26 2.57 -6.50 -13.93
C GLN A 26 1.24 -7.25 -13.98
N MET A 27 0.16 -6.63 -13.48
CA MET A 27 -1.18 -7.21 -13.49
C MET A 27 -1.65 -7.48 -14.92
N LYS A 28 -1.47 -6.51 -15.83
CA LYS A 28 -1.82 -6.70 -17.24
C LYS A 28 -1.07 -7.87 -17.89
N SER A 29 0.21 -8.04 -17.59
CA SER A 29 1.01 -9.17 -18.08
C SER A 29 0.52 -10.51 -17.51
N LYS A 30 0.15 -10.55 -16.22
CA LYS A 30 -0.41 -11.73 -15.57
C LYS A 30 -1.77 -12.12 -16.14
N ASP A 31 -2.66 -11.15 -16.33
CA ASP A 31 -3.99 -11.37 -16.89
C ASP A 31 -3.91 -11.95 -18.31
N ASN A 32 -2.98 -11.43 -19.13
CA ASN A 32 -2.78 -11.93 -20.49
C ASN A 32 -2.31 -13.40 -20.50
N ARG A 33 -1.42 -13.79 -19.56
CA ARG A 33 -1.00 -15.19 -19.40
C ARG A 33 -2.16 -16.08 -18.98
N ILE A 34 -2.97 -15.65 -18.02
CA ILE A 34 -4.12 -16.42 -17.52
C ILE A 34 -5.15 -16.59 -18.63
N LYS A 35 -5.45 -15.53 -19.38
CA LYS A 35 -6.35 -15.56 -20.53
C LYS A 35 -5.91 -16.56 -21.59
N LEU A 36 -4.64 -16.52 -22.00
CA LEU A 36 -4.10 -17.47 -22.98
C LEU A 36 -4.12 -18.92 -22.46
N MET A 37 -3.81 -19.13 -21.18
CA MET A 37 -3.88 -20.47 -20.60
C MET A 37 -5.31 -21.01 -20.59
N TYR A 38 -6.30 -20.14 -20.35
CA TYR A 38 -7.70 -20.48 -20.40
C TYR A 38 -8.15 -20.88 -21.82
N GLU A 39 -7.77 -20.11 -22.84
CA GLU A 39 -8.04 -20.42 -24.25
C GLU A 39 -7.43 -21.78 -24.67
N LEU A 40 -6.22 -22.06 -24.19
CA LEU A 40 -5.47 -23.27 -24.48
C LEU A 40 -6.10 -24.51 -23.82
N LEU A 41 -6.56 -24.39 -22.57
CA LEU A 41 -7.26 -25.46 -21.86
C LEU A 41 -8.62 -25.79 -22.50
N ASN A 42 -9.37 -24.79 -22.93
CA ASN A 42 -10.63 -25.00 -23.65
C ASN A 42 -10.40 -25.70 -25.01
N GLY A 43 -9.26 -25.49 -25.66
CA GLY A 43 -8.88 -26.10 -26.94
C GLY A 43 -8.02 -27.36 -26.86
N ILE A 44 -7.84 -27.98 -25.69
CA ILE A 44 -6.79 -28.99 -25.46
C ILE A 44 -6.89 -30.22 -26.37
N LYS A 45 -8.10 -30.66 -26.71
CA LYS A 45 -8.33 -31.82 -27.58
C LYS A 45 -7.81 -31.58 -29.00
N VAL A 46 -8.01 -30.35 -29.52
CA VAL A 46 -7.51 -29.94 -30.84
C VAL A 46 -6.00 -29.84 -30.85
N LEU A 47 -5.39 -29.25 -29.81
CA LEU A 47 -3.93 -29.17 -29.69
C LEU A 47 -3.26 -30.54 -29.73
N LYS A 48 -3.83 -31.53 -29.03
CA LYS A 48 -3.31 -32.91 -29.02
C LYS A 48 -3.49 -33.61 -30.36
N LEU A 49 -4.62 -33.41 -31.05
CA LEU A 49 -4.87 -34.00 -32.37
C LEU A 49 -3.86 -33.53 -33.43
N TYR A 50 -3.38 -32.28 -33.34
CA TYR A 50 -2.41 -31.70 -34.26
C TYR A 50 -0.95 -31.70 -33.74
N ALA A 51 -0.68 -32.29 -32.57
CA ALA A 51 0.63 -32.28 -31.91
C ALA A 51 1.26 -30.88 -31.75
N TRP A 52 0.44 -29.84 -31.59
CA TRP A 52 0.89 -28.42 -31.48
C TRP A 52 1.34 -28.01 -30.07
N GLU A 53 1.44 -28.95 -29.14
CA GLU A 53 1.78 -28.70 -27.74
C GLU A 53 3.14 -28.01 -27.55
N LEU A 54 4.15 -28.36 -28.35
CA LEU A 54 5.48 -27.74 -28.31
C LEU A 54 5.44 -26.28 -28.75
N ALA A 55 4.78 -25.98 -29.88
CA ALA A 55 4.65 -24.61 -30.38
C ALA A 55 3.90 -23.70 -29.39
N PHE A 56 2.86 -24.23 -28.74
CA PHE A 56 2.13 -23.50 -27.71
C PHE A 56 2.94 -23.32 -26.41
N LYS A 57 3.73 -24.32 -26.02
CA LYS A 57 4.67 -24.21 -24.89
C LYS A 57 5.67 -23.08 -25.11
N ASP A 58 6.24 -22.97 -26.31
CA ASP A 58 7.21 -21.91 -26.63
C ASP A 58 6.55 -20.53 -26.60
N LYS A 59 5.32 -20.41 -27.12
CA LYS A 59 4.53 -19.17 -27.06
C LYS A 59 4.25 -18.73 -25.62
N VAL A 60 3.86 -19.66 -24.75
CA VAL A 60 3.65 -19.40 -23.31
C VAL A 60 4.96 -19.02 -22.63
N SER A 61 6.06 -19.68 -22.99
CA SER A 61 7.39 -19.40 -22.43
C SER A 61 7.87 -17.99 -22.77
N ALA A 62 7.70 -17.54 -24.01
CA ALA A 62 8.04 -16.18 -24.43
C ALA A 62 7.28 -15.11 -23.63
N ILE A 63 5.98 -15.34 -23.39
CA ILE A 63 5.16 -14.44 -22.55
C ILE A 63 5.65 -14.48 -21.11
N ARG A 64 5.99 -15.66 -20.59
CA ARG A 64 6.53 -15.81 -19.24
C ARG A 64 7.84 -15.07 -19.06
N GLU A 65 8.73 -15.11 -20.05
CA GLU A 65 10.00 -14.39 -20.01
C GLU A 65 9.79 -12.87 -19.95
N SER A 66 8.85 -12.34 -20.73
CA SER A 66 8.47 -10.92 -20.67
C SER A 66 7.93 -10.52 -19.29
N GLU A 67 7.09 -11.36 -18.67
CA GLU A 67 6.55 -11.16 -17.33
C GLU A 67 7.66 -11.16 -16.27
N LEU A 68 8.58 -12.12 -16.36
CA LEU A 68 9.72 -12.25 -15.45
C LEU A 68 10.67 -11.05 -15.56
N ASN A 69 10.88 -10.51 -16.75
CA ASN A 69 11.69 -9.31 -16.93
C ASN A 69 11.08 -8.08 -16.22
N VAL A 70 9.76 -7.92 -16.29
CA VAL A 70 9.07 -6.86 -15.54
C VAL A 70 9.16 -7.12 -14.03
N LEU A 71 8.95 -8.37 -13.61
CA LEU A 71 9.01 -8.76 -12.19
C LEU A 71 10.40 -8.52 -11.60
N LYS A 72 11.46 -8.86 -12.34
CA LYS A 72 12.85 -8.65 -11.94
C LYS A 72 13.14 -7.16 -11.73
N LYS A 73 12.70 -6.29 -12.66
CA LYS A 73 12.85 -4.84 -12.52
C LYS A 73 12.10 -4.30 -11.29
N THR A 74 10.88 -4.76 -11.06
CA THR A 74 10.10 -4.39 -9.86
C THR A 74 10.77 -4.88 -8.57
N ALA A 75 11.30 -6.10 -8.56
CA ALA A 75 12.00 -6.67 -7.42
C ALA A 75 13.28 -5.90 -7.07
N TYR A 76 14.10 -5.53 -8.06
CA TYR A 76 15.27 -4.67 -7.83
C TYR A 76 14.87 -3.30 -7.27
N LEU A 77 13.83 -2.70 -7.82
CA LEU A 77 13.34 -1.40 -7.34
C LEU A 77 12.87 -1.49 -5.88
N GLY A 78 12.15 -2.57 -5.54
CA GLY A 78 11.72 -2.87 -4.18
C GLY A 78 12.90 -3.09 -3.24
N ALA A 79 13.91 -3.86 -3.66
CA ALA A 79 15.11 -4.11 -2.87
C ALA A 79 15.89 -2.82 -2.56
N VAL A 80 16.12 -1.96 -3.56
CA VAL A 80 16.78 -0.67 -3.38
C VAL A 80 15.99 0.24 -2.44
N SER A 81 14.67 0.26 -2.56
CA SER A 81 13.80 1.03 -1.66
C SER A 81 13.90 0.55 -0.21
N THR A 82 13.79 -0.76 0.01
CA THR A 82 13.90 -1.35 1.35
C THR A 82 15.28 -1.09 1.95
N PHE A 83 16.34 -1.26 1.14
CA PHE A 83 17.70 -0.96 1.55
C PHE A 83 17.85 0.50 1.98
N THR A 84 17.36 1.44 1.17
CA THR A 84 17.39 2.88 1.50
C THR A 84 16.65 3.17 2.80
N TRP A 85 15.49 2.52 3.02
CA TRP A 85 14.69 2.71 4.24
C TRP A 85 15.41 2.18 5.49
N VAL A 86 16.09 1.04 5.37
CA VAL A 86 16.88 0.42 6.45
C VAL A 86 18.14 1.22 6.75
N CYS A 87 18.85 1.70 5.72
CA CYS A 87 20.11 2.45 5.85
C CYS A 87 19.92 3.93 6.21
N ALA A 88 18.76 4.52 5.98
CA ALA A 88 18.47 5.93 6.31
C ALA A 88 18.92 6.38 7.73
N PRO A 89 18.58 5.70 8.84
CA PRO A 89 19.04 6.12 10.18
C PRO A 89 20.56 5.99 10.37
N PHE A 90 21.20 5.03 9.69
CA PHE A 90 22.64 4.84 9.78
C PHE A 90 23.35 6.01 9.11
N LEU A 91 22.87 6.43 7.93
CA LEU A 91 23.36 7.63 7.25
C LEU A 91 23.11 8.89 8.07
N VAL A 92 21.95 9.01 8.74
CA VAL A 92 21.66 10.14 9.64
C VAL A 92 22.63 10.16 10.83
N ALA A 93 22.84 9.03 11.49
CA ALA A 93 23.79 8.92 12.60
C ALA A 93 25.22 9.26 12.15
N LEU A 94 25.67 8.68 11.04
CA LEU A 94 26.99 8.94 10.45
C LEU A 94 27.18 10.42 10.14
N SER A 95 26.21 11.05 9.46
CA SER A 95 26.27 12.49 9.16
C SER A 95 26.29 13.36 10.41
N THR A 96 25.55 12.98 11.46
CA THR A 96 25.51 13.71 12.73
C THR A 96 26.86 13.64 13.44
N PHE A 97 27.46 12.44 13.54
CA PHE A 97 28.78 12.29 14.14
C PHE A 97 29.89 12.94 13.31
N THR A 98 29.78 12.89 11.97
CA THR A 98 30.73 13.56 11.06
C THR A 98 30.71 15.07 11.29
N VAL A 99 29.52 15.68 11.32
CA VAL A 99 29.37 17.12 11.60
C VAL A 99 29.84 17.47 13.01
N TYR A 100 29.58 16.61 14.01
CA TYR A 100 30.03 16.82 15.39
C TYR A 100 31.56 16.89 15.52
N VAL A 101 32.29 16.04 14.80
CA VAL A 101 33.76 16.04 14.79
C VAL A 101 34.33 17.23 13.99
N LEU A 102 33.65 17.64 12.92
CA LEU A 102 34.12 18.74 12.05
C LEU A 102 33.94 20.15 12.66
N ILE A 103 33.00 20.34 13.59
CA ILE A 103 32.71 21.65 14.16
C ILE A 103 33.76 22.09 15.19
N ASP A 104 34.36 21.17 15.95
CA ASP A 104 35.31 21.51 17.01
C ASP A 104 36.30 20.35 17.21
N GLU A 105 37.59 20.61 17.02
CA GLU A 105 38.66 19.62 17.24
C GLU A 105 38.78 19.18 18.70
N SER A 106 38.24 19.96 19.65
CA SER A 106 38.25 19.61 21.08
C SER A 106 37.15 18.62 21.48
N ASN A 107 36.19 18.35 20.59
CA ASN A 107 35.10 17.41 20.87
C ASN A 107 35.58 15.95 20.72
N VAL A 108 35.93 15.34 21.84
CA VAL A 108 36.28 13.91 21.87
C VAL A 108 35.03 13.06 21.68
N LEU A 109 35.02 12.29 20.59
CA LEU A 109 33.98 11.33 20.25
C LEU A 109 34.13 10.07 21.11
N ASP A 110 33.63 10.15 22.33
CA ASP A 110 33.67 9.02 23.28
C ASP A 110 32.65 7.93 22.91
N ALA A 111 33.02 6.67 23.09
CA ALA A 111 32.20 5.51 22.78
C ALA A 111 30.86 5.57 23.52
N GLN A 112 30.86 6.05 24.78
CA GLN A 112 29.64 6.25 25.56
C GLN A 112 28.64 7.18 24.84
N LYS A 113 29.10 8.31 24.30
CA LYS A 113 28.23 9.26 23.58
C LYS A 113 27.66 8.66 22.31
N VAL A 114 28.46 7.86 21.58
CA VAL A 114 28.04 7.19 20.35
C VAL A 114 26.94 6.16 20.63
N PHE A 115 27.13 5.29 21.63
CA PHE A 115 26.15 4.27 21.99
C PHE A 115 24.84 4.86 22.53
N VAL A 116 24.92 5.87 23.40
CA VAL A 116 23.73 6.55 23.93
C VAL A 116 22.95 7.25 22.82
N SER A 117 23.64 7.96 21.91
CA SER A 117 23.00 8.65 20.78
C SER A 117 22.35 7.68 19.80
N LEU A 118 22.99 6.54 19.49
CA LEU A 118 22.40 5.48 18.65
C LEU A 118 21.14 4.88 19.28
N ALA A 119 21.15 4.65 20.59
CA ALA A 119 19.97 4.16 21.32
C ALA A 119 18.80 5.16 21.22
N LEU A 120 19.08 6.45 21.42
CA LEU A 120 18.08 7.51 21.28
C LEU A 120 17.52 7.61 19.85
N PHE A 121 18.36 7.52 18.82
CA PHE A 121 17.89 7.50 17.43
C PHE A 121 16.98 6.31 17.13
N ASN A 122 17.27 5.13 17.70
CA ASN A 122 16.44 3.95 17.53
C ASN A 122 15.06 4.11 18.17
N ILE A 123 14.98 4.66 19.39
CA ILE A 123 13.70 4.91 20.08
C ILE A 123 12.88 5.97 19.34
N LEU A 124 13.52 7.04 18.85
CA LEU A 124 12.84 8.13 18.14
C LEU A 124 12.31 7.72 16.76
N ARG A 125 12.83 6.63 16.19
CA ARG A 125 12.45 6.16 14.85
C ARG A 125 10.98 5.75 14.77
N PHE A 126 10.47 5.10 15.82
CA PHE A 126 9.07 4.67 15.89
C PHE A 126 8.07 5.84 15.85
N PRO A 127 8.14 6.83 16.77
CA PRO A 127 7.20 7.96 16.75
C PRO A 127 7.34 8.82 15.49
N LEU A 128 8.55 8.98 14.92
CA LEU A 128 8.73 9.73 13.67
C LEU A 128 8.07 9.06 12.46
N ASN A 129 8.04 7.74 12.41
CA ASN A 129 7.33 7.00 11.36
C ASN A 129 5.81 6.97 11.61
N MET A 130 5.39 6.95 12.87
CA MET A 130 3.97 6.90 13.24
C MET A 130 3.26 8.25 13.08
N LEU A 131 3.95 9.37 13.34
CA LEU A 131 3.38 10.72 13.26
C LEU A 131 2.65 11.02 11.94
N PRO A 132 3.25 10.80 10.74
CA PRO A 132 2.56 11.01 9.48
C PRO A 132 1.33 10.13 9.28
N MET A 133 1.36 8.88 9.78
CA MET A 133 0.22 7.97 9.71
C MET A 133 -0.92 8.48 10.57
N VAL A 134 -0.65 8.88 11.81
CA VAL A 134 -1.66 9.42 12.73
C VAL A 134 -2.30 10.69 12.15
N ILE A 135 -1.49 11.61 11.60
CA ILE A 135 -2.03 12.83 10.95
C ILE A 135 -2.96 12.46 9.79
N SER A 136 -2.56 11.50 8.95
CA SER A 136 -3.40 11.04 7.83
C SER A 136 -4.69 10.39 8.30
N SER A 137 -4.64 9.56 9.35
CA SER A 137 -5.82 8.94 9.97
C SER A 137 -6.77 9.97 10.56
N ILE A 138 -6.24 11.03 11.19
CA ILE A 138 -7.06 12.13 11.71
C ILE A 138 -7.78 12.84 10.56
N VAL A 139 -7.08 13.17 9.46
CA VAL A 139 -7.70 13.81 8.29
C VAL A 139 -8.80 12.93 7.71
N GLN A 140 -8.55 11.63 7.55
CA GLN A 140 -9.57 10.67 7.07
C GLN A 140 -10.75 10.56 8.03
N ALA A 141 -10.50 10.51 9.34
CA ALA A 141 -11.54 10.48 10.36
C ALA A 141 -12.39 11.76 10.33
N SER A 142 -11.78 12.94 10.18
CA SER A 142 -12.50 14.21 10.06
C SER A 142 -13.44 14.24 8.85
N VAL A 143 -12.99 13.75 7.69
CA VAL A 143 -13.85 13.66 6.48
C VAL A 143 -14.99 12.65 6.69
N SER A 144 -14.71 11.52 7.35
CA SER A 144 -15.74 10.52 7.68
C SER A 144 -16.77 11.05 8.68
N LEU A 145 -16.34 11.74 9.73
CA LEU A 145 -17.24 12.37 10.70
C LEU A 145 -18.15 13.41 10.02
N LYS A 146 -17.60 14.22 9.10
CA LYS A 146 -18.41 15.20 8.35
C LYS A 146 -19.51 14.52 7.53
N ARG A 147 -19.23 13.39 6.90
CA ARG A 147 -20.24 12.60 6.18
C ARG A 147 -21.31 12.04 7.11
N LEU A 148 -20.89 11.52 8.26
CA LEU A 148 -21.79 10.97 9.27
C LEU A 148 -22.70 12.04 9.88
N GLN A 149 -22.15 13.24 10.14
CA GLN A 149 -22.93 14.39 10.60
C GLN A 149 -24.00 14.79 9.58
N VAL A 150 -23.64 14.84 8.29
CA VAL A 150 -24.61 15.12 7.22
C VAL A 150 -25.71 14.06 7.20
N PHE A 151 -25.36 12.78 7.25
CA PHE A 151 -26.34 11.68 7.28
C PHE A 151 -27.30 11.77 8.48
N LEU A 152 -26.77 11.97 9.69
CA LEU A 152 -27.59 12.09 10.91
C LEU A 152 -28.42 13.37 10.98
N SER A 153 -28.10 14.37 10.16
CA SER A 153 -28.85 15.63 10.08
C SER A 153 -29.88 15.64 8.94
N HIS A 154 -30.10 14.50 8.26
CA HIS A 154 -31.20 14.38 7.30
C HIS A 154 -32.55 14.37 8.04
N GLU A 155 -33.59 14.87 7.40
CA GLU A 155 -34.95 14.84 7.95
C GLU A 155 -35.35 13.39 8.25
N GLU A 156 -35.66 13.13 9.53
CA GLU A 156 -36.26 11.89 9.98
C GLU A 156 -37.67 11.76 9.35
N LEU A 157 -38.07 10.54 9.01
CA LEU A 157 -39.43 10.26 8.55
C LEU A 157 -40.45 10.78 9.57
N GLN A 158 -41.43 11.56 9.10
CA GLN A 158 -42.53 12.03 9.95
C GLN A 158 -43.17 10.84 10.68
N LYS A 159 -43.30 10.98 12.00
CA LYS A 159 -43.87 9.94 12.89
C LYS A 159 -45.27 9.49 12.49
N ASP A 160 -45.96 10.31 11.69
CA ASP A 160 -47.33 10.12 11.23
C ASP A 160 -47.44 9.27 9.94
N SER A 161 -46.32 8.91 9.29
CA SER A 161 -46.31 8.05 8.10
C SER A 161 -46.18 6.56 8.41
N VAL A 162 -46.16 6.16 9.68
CA VAL A 162 -46.12 4.75 10.09
C VAL A 162 -47.54 4.24 10.30
N GLU A 163 -48.14 3.69 9.25
CA GLU A 163 -49.32 2.82 9.39
C GLU A 163 -48.91 1.55 10.16
N ARG A 164 -49.05 1.57 11.49
CA ARG A 164 -49.08 0.34 12.28
C ARG A 164 -50.43 -0.32 12.01
N ASN A 165 -50.47 -1.25 11.06
CA ASN A 165 -51.62 -2.13 10.90
C ASN A 165 -51.71 -3.03 12.15
N THR A 166 -52.35 -2.53 13.20
CA THR A 166 -52.75 -3.35 14.34
C THR A 166 -53.80 -4.30 13.81
N MET A 167 -53.43 -5.56 13.63
CA MET A 167 -54.36 -6.66 13.41
C MET A 167 -55.25 -6.79 14.65
N THR A 168 -56.28 -5.96 14.73
CA THR A 168 -57.31 -6.01 15.76
C THR A 168 -58.13 -7.26 15.50
N GLY A 169 -57.88 -8.28 16.30
CA GLY A 169 -58.82 -9.30 16.74
C GLY A 169 -59.76 -9.84 15.66
N CYS A 170 -59.36 -10.97 15.08
CA CYS A 170 -60.26 -11.98 14.54
C CYS A 170 -61.47 -12.14 15.48
N LYS A 171 -62.61 -11.53 15.14
CA LYS A 171 -63.89 -11.88 15.75
C LYS A 171 -64.28 -13.22 15.15
N LEU A 172 -64.07 -14.30 15.93
CA LEU A 172 -64.79 -15.55 15.74
C LEU A 172 -66.29 -15.25 15.76
N SER A 173 -66.93 -15.34 14.60
CA SER A 173 -68.36 -15.63 14.50
C SER A 173 -68.47 -17.08 14.05
N LEU A 174 -68.68 -17.96 15.02
CA LEU A 174 -69.21 -19.30 14.84
C LEU A 174 -70.38 -19.43 15.82
N ALA A 175 -71.52 -19.86 15.26
CA ALA A 175 -72.84 -20.09 15.86
C ALA A 175 -73.70 -18.83 16.09
#